data_AF-A0A1C6GW77-F1
#
_entry.id   AF-A0A1C6GW77-F1
#
_cell.length_a   1.000
_cell.length_b   1.000
_cell.length_c   1.000
_cell.angle_alpha   90.00
_cell.angle_beta   90.00
_cell.angle_gamma   90.00
#
_symmetry.space_group_name_H-M   'P 1'
#
loop_
_entity.id
_entity.type
_entity.pdbx_description
1 polymer ?
#
loop_
_entity_poly.entity_id
_entity_poly.type
_entity_poly.pdbx_seq_one_letter_code
_entity_poly.pdbx_strand_id
1 'polypeptide(L)'
;MGFNIYIFIIAVIIVGLYFYMNKNKEKKHEEKRYDLIVIFKEEKYTDIRNNESLNQLANWSYYSKKGFRGFCLQTKEELEGTIIQELALEKDDFEVINGDPELYVPS
;
A
#
# COMPACT_ATOMS: atom_id res chain seq x y z
N MET A 1 -21.88 -12.67 -48.85
CA MET A 1 -21.49 -13.49 -47.67
C MET A 1 -20.11 -13.16 -47.08
N GLY A 2 -19.37 -12.15 -47.59
CA GLY A 2 -18.02 -11.81 -47.08
C GLY A 2 -17.94 -10.67 -46.05
N PHE A 3 -18.97 -9.82 -45.93
CA PHE A 3 -18.94 -8.68 -44.99
C PHE A 3 -19.14 -9.13 -43.53
N ASN A 4 -20.00 -10.14 -43.33
CA ASN A 4 -20.31 -10.68 -41.99
C ASN A 4 -19.13 -11.45 -41.38
N ILE A 5 -18.34 -12.15 -42.21
CA ILE A 5 -17.16 -12.88 -41.70
C ILE A 5 -16.05 -11.91 -41.29
N TYR A 6 -15.90 -10.79 -41.99
CA TYR A 6 -14.94 -9.75 -41.63
C TYR A 6 -15.29 -9.06 -40.30
N ILE A 7 -16.58 -8.73 -40.09
CA ILE A 7 -17.07 -8.17 -38.82
C ILE A 7 -16.83 -9.14 -37.65
N PHE A 8 -17.06 -10.44 -37.88
CA PHE A 8 -16.81 -11.47 -36.86
C PHE A 8 -15.33 -11.57 -36.47
N ILE A 9 -14.43 -11.53 -37.46
CA ILE A 9 -12.97 -11.57 -37.22
C ILE A 9 -12.53 -10.33 -36.40
N ILE A 10 -13.02 -9.14 -36.73
CA ILE A 10 -12.71 -7.91 -35.98
C ILE A 10 -13.17 -8.02 -34.52
N ALA A 11 -14.39 -8.52 -34.28
CA ALA A 11 -14.92 -8.67 -32.94
C ALA A 11 -14.05 -9.62 -32.08
N VAL A 12 -13.59 -10.74 -32.65
CA VAL A 12 -12.69 -11.68 -31.97
C VAL A 12 -11.34 -11.04 -31.63
N ILE A 13 -10.78 -10.22 -32.53
CA ILE A 13 -9.53 -9.49 -32.29
C ILE A 13 -9.70 -8.48 -31.16
N ILE A 14 -10.79 -7.70 -31.15
CA ILE A 14 -11.07 -6.70 -30.09
C ILE A 14 -11.23 -7.39 -28.74
N VAL A 15 -11.98 -8.50 -28.68
CA VAL A 15 -12.16 -9.28 -27.43
C VAL A 15 -10.84 -9.89 -26.97
N GLY A 16 -10.04 -10.42 -27.89
CA GLY A 16 -8.71 -10.95 -27.59
C GLY A 16 -7.75 -9.89 -27.06
N LEU A 17 -7.74 -8.70 -27.67
CA LEU A 17 -6.94 -7.55 -27.20
C LEU A 17 -7.43 -7.04 -25.85
N TYR A 18 -8.75 -6.96 -25.64
CA TYR A 18 -9.33 -6.57 -24.35
C TYR A 18 -8.92 -7.55 -23.24
N PHE A 19 -9.00 -8.86 -23.50
CA PHE A 19 -8.58 -9.88 -22.54
C PHE A 19 -7.06 -9.85 -22.28
N TYR A 20 -6.25 -9.64 -23.33
CA TYR A 20 -4.80 -9.52 -23.22
C TYR A 20 -4.37 -8.29 -22.40
N MET A 21 -5.01 -7.13 -22.62
CA MET A 21 -4.76 -5.90 -21.85
C MET A 21 -5.22 -6.05 -20.41
N ASN A 22 -6.37 -6.70 -20.17
CA ASN A 22 -6.87 -6.95 -18.81
C ASN A 22 -5.93 -7.86 -18.02
N LYS A 23 -5.38 -8.91 -18.65
CA LYS A 23 -4.40 -9.81 -18.04
C LYS A 23 -3.06 -9.13 -17.72
N ASN A 24 -2.69 -8.10 -18.47
CA ASN A 24 -1.46 -7.32 -18.22
C ASN A 24 -1.62 -6.19 -17.19
N LYS A 25 -2.83 -5.87 -16.73
CA LYS A 25 -3.02 -5.02 -15.55
C LYS A 25 -2.59 -5.72 -14.26
N GLU A 26 -2.47 -7.04 -14.27
CA GLU A 26 -1.87 -7.85 -13.21
C GLU A 26 -0.34 -7.96 -13.36
N LYS A 27 0.31 -7.07 -14.10
CA LYS A 27 1.73 -6.83 -13.86
C LYS A 27 1.82 -6.31 -12.44
N LYS A 28 2.14 -7.21 -11.50
CA LYS A 28 2.75 -6.88 -10.21
C LYS A 28 3.86 -5.88 -10.51
N HIS A 29 3.54 -4.60 -10.42
CA HIS A 29 4.53 -3.63 -10.06
C HIS A 29 5.10 -4.22 -8.76
N GLU A 30 6.40 -4.50 -8.74
CA GLU A 30 7.11 -4.53 -7.48
C GLU A 30 6.97 -3.12 -6.93
N GLU A 31 5.84 -2.85 -6.28
CA GLU A 31 5.58 -1.60 -5.61
C GLU A 31 6.68 -1.49 -4.59
N LYS A 32 7.56 -0.52 -4.79
CA LYS A 32 8.68 -0.28 -3.90
C LYS A 32 8.10 -0.07 -2.50
N ARG A 33 8.39 -1.02 -1.61
CA ARG A 33 7.93 -0.94 -0.22
C ARG A 33 9.03 -0.34 0.64
N TYR A 34 8.63 0.56 1.51
CA TYR A 34 9.48 1.19 2.51
C TYR A 34 9.23 0.49 3.84
N ASP A 35 10.29 -0.07 4.42
CA ASP A 35 10.24 -0.58 5.78
C ASP A 35 10.19 0.60 6.73
N LEU A 36 9.02 0.86 7.32
CA LEU A 36 8.78 2.02 8.17
C LEU A 36 8.28 1.57 9.54
N ILE A 37 8.73 2.27 10.57
CA ILE A 37 8.30 2.10 11.94
C ILE A 37 7.66 3.42 12.39
N VAL A 38 6.43 3.33 12.88
CA VAL A 38 5.68 4.43 13.47
C VAL A 38 5.72 4.27 14.98
N ILE A 39 6.12 5.29 15.74
CA ILE A 39 6.19 5.28 17.20
C ILE A 39 5.40 6.47 17.74
N PHE A 40 4.42 6.21 18.60
CA PHE A 40 3.59 7.24 19.23
C PHE A 40 4.13 7.66 20.59
N LYS A 41 3.90 8.92 20.95
CA LYS A 41 3.97 9.37 22.35
C LYS A 41 2.94 8.62 23.20
N GLU A 42 3.21 8.44 24.51
CA GLU A 42 2.34 7.60 25.36
C GLU A 42 0.92 8.15 25.43
N GLU A 43 0.80 9.47 25.57
CA GLU A 43 -0.45 10.21 25.71
C GLU A 43 -1.26 10.33 24.43
N LYS A 44 -0.67 9.94 23.28
CA LYS A 44 -1.27 10.00 21.94
C LYS A 44 -1.36 8.63 21.26
N TYR A 45 -1.12 7.56 22.02
CA TYR A 45 -1.12 6.21 21.48
C TYR A 45 -2.42 5.93 20.72
N THR A 46 -2.28 5.56 19.45
CA THR A 46 -3.37 5.18 18.58
C THR A 46 -2.98 3.89 17.86
N ASP A 47 -3.84 2.87 17.93
CA ASP A 47 -3.60 1.60 17.25
C ASP A 47 -3.93 1.74 15.76
N ILE A 48 -2.90 1.92 14.93
CA ILE A 48 -3.05 2.20 13.49
C ILE A 48 -3.67 1.04 12.72
N ARG A 49 -3.63 -0.18 13.25
CA ARG A 49 -4.19 -1.38 12.62
C ARG A 49 -5.72 -1.36 12.57
N ASN A 50 -6.35 -0.46 13.32
CA ASN A 50 -7.80 -0.27 13.28
C ASN A 50 -8.22 0.73 12.20
N ASN A 51 -7.28 1.42 11.54
CA ASN A 51 -7.58 2.40 10.50
C ASN A 51 -7.52 1.74 9.12
N GLU A 52 -8.63 1.80 8.37
CA GLU A 52 -8.76 1.17 7.06
C GLU A 52 -7.80 1.77 6.03
N SER A 53 -7.69 3.11 5.97
CA SER A 53 -6.79 3.83 5.07
C SER A 53 -5.33 3.41 5.29
N LEU A 54 -4.89 3.36 6.55
CA LEU A 54 -3.52 2.96 6.89
C LEU A 54 -3.26 1.48 6.57
N ASN A 55 -4.24 0.60 6.75
CA ASN A 55 -4.12 -0.82 6.39
C ASN A 55 -4.03 -1.07 4.88
N GLN A 56 -4.53 -0.15 4.05
CA GLN A 56 -4.33 -0.21 2.60
C GLN A 56 -2.88 0.11 2.21
N LEU A 57 -2.17 0.90 3.05
CA LEU A 57 -0.80 1.33 2.78
C LEU A 57 0.26 0.31 3.20
N ALA A 58 0.01 -0.46 4.27
CA ALA A 58 0.94 -1.46 4.76
C ALA A 58 0.23 -2.55 5.58
N ASN A 59 0.86 -3.72 5.64
CA ASN A 59 0.55 -4.70 6.68
C ASN A 59 1.34 -4.33 7.94
N TRP A 60 0.63 -3.89 8.97
CA TRP A 60 1.24 -3.41 10.22
C TRP A 60 1.35 -4.54 11.25
N SER A 61 2.56 -4.73 11.77
CA SER A 61 2.85 -5.60 12.92
C SER A 61 3.24 -4.77 14.13
N TYR A 62 3.03 -5.32 15.32
CA TYR A 62 3.59 -4.72 16.53
C TYR A 62 5.11 -4.66 16.45
N TYR A 63 5.67 -3.51 16.80
CA TYR A 63 7.11 -3.30 16.97
C TYR A 63 7.46 -3.06 18.44
N SER A 64 6.65 -2.26 19.13
CA SER A 64 6.79 -2.00 20.57
C SER A 64 5.42 -1.70 21.19
N LYS A 65 5.36 -1.45 22.51
CA LYS A 65 4.11 -1.07 23.21
C LYS A 65 3.38 0.11 22.53
N LYS A 66 4.13 0.99 21.87
CA LYS A 66 3.61 2.22 21.23
C LYS A 66 3.97 2.32 19.77
N GLY A 67 4.46 1.24 19.17
CA GLY A 67 5.06 1.29 17.85
C GLY A 67 4.64 0.14 16.97
N PHE A 68 4.53 0.45 15.69
CA PHE A 68 4.12 -0.47 14.64
C PHE A 68 5.13 -0.42 13.50
N ARG A 69 5.43 -1.58 12.92
CA ARG A 69 6.30 -1.70 11.75
C ARG A 69 5.48 -2.20 10.57
N GLY A 70 5.73 -1.67 9.39
CA GLY A 70 5.04 -2.08 8.18
C GLY A 70 5.86 -1.79 6.93
N PHE A 71 5.71 -2.67 5.94
CA PHE A 71 6.25 -2.45 4.60
C PHE A 71 5.25 -1.60 3.79
N CYS A 72 5.45 -0.29 3.86
CA CYS A 72 4.55 0.73 3.36
C CYS A 72 4.74 1.04 1.88
N LEU A 73 3.66 1.35 1.18
CA LEU A 73 3.67 1.80 -0.22
C LEU A 73 4.13 3.26 -0.39
N GLN A 74 4.13 4.03 0.69
CA GLN A 74 4.45 5.45 0.74
C GLN A 74 5.84 5.70 1.35
N THR A 75 6.44 6.84 1.02
CA THR A 75 7.65 7.30 1.72
C THR A 75 7.34 7.68 3.16
N LYS A 76 8.38 7.90 3.96
CA LYS A 76 8.25 8.39 5.33
C LYS A 76 7.40 9.66 5.40
N GLU A 77 7.68 10.64 4.56
CA GLU A 77 7.04 11.97 4.58
C GLU A 77 5.56 11.88 4.18
N GLU A 78 5.24 11.04 3.20
CA GLU A 78 3.86 10.79 2.75
C GLU A 78 3.04 10.08 3.83
N LEU A 79 3.64 9.08 4.49
CA LEU A 79 3.01 8.37 5.60
C LEU A 79 2.75 9.30 6.79
N GLU A 80 3.71 10.19 7.11
CA GLU A 80 3.52 11.21 8.16
C GLU A 80 2.31 12.10 7.86
N GLY A 81 2.17 12.57 6.61
CA GLY A 81 1.00 13.35 6.19
C GLY A 81 -0.31 12.57 6.33
N THR A 82 -0.31 11.29 5.93
CA THR A 82 -1.49 10.44 6.05
C THR A 82 -1.87 10.21 7.52
N ILE A 83 -0.91 9.97 8.41
CA ILE A 83 -1.17 9.77 9.85
C ILE A 83 -1.77 11.03 10.47
N ILE A 84 -1.24 12.21 10.16
CA ILE A 84 -1.77 13.50 10.64
C ILE A 84 -3.24 13.65 10.21
N GLN A 85 -3.54 13.37 8.94
CA GLN A 85 -4.88 13.50 8.39
C GLN A 85 -5.86 12.47 8.99
N GLU A 86 -5.49 11.20 8.96
CA GLU A 86 -6.41 10.09 9.27
C GLU A 86 -6.61 9.90 10.78
N LEU A 87 -5.62 10.27 11.61
CA LEU A 87 -5.67 10.11 13.06
C LEU A 87 -5.86 11.45 13.80
N ALA A 88 -5.94 12.58 13.08
CA ALA A 88 -6.06 13.92 13.65
C ALA A 88 -4.97 14.22 14.71
N LEU A 89 -3.73 13.80 14.42
CA LEU A 89 -2.56 13.97 15.28
C LEU A 89 -1.65 15.10 14.79
N GLU A 90 -0.86 15.67 15.68
CA GLU A 90 0.18 16.63 15.32
C GLU A 90 1.50 15.92 14.95
N LYS A 91 2.37 16.58 14.19
CA LYS A 91 3.67 16.00 13.78
C LYS A 91 4.53 15.58 14.98
N ASP A 92 4.38 16.29 16.10
CA ASP A 92 5.12 16.01 17.33
C ASP A 92 4.52 14.86 18.14
N ASP A 93 3.32 14.38 17.83
CA ASP A 93 2.64 13.31 18.58
C ASP A 93 3.19 11.91 18.25
N PHE A 94 3.97 11.79 17.16
CA PHE A 94 4.52 10.54 16.68
C PHE A 94 5.81 10.74 15.89
N GLU A 95 6.58 9.66 15.72
CA GLU A 95 7.77 9.63 14.89
C GLU A 95 7.64 8.50 13.86
N VAL A 96 8.07 8.76 12.63
CA VAL A 96 8.24 7.74 11.59
C VAL A 96 9.73 7.59 11.31
N ILE A 97 10.24 6.38 11.42
CA ILE A 97 11.65 6.05 11.16
C ILE A 97 11.74 4.93 10.13
N ASN A 98 12.85 4.87 9.40
CA ASN A 98 13.13 3.73 8.54
C ASN A 98 13.45 2.52 9.43
N GLY A 99 12.85 1.38 9.11
CA GLY A 99 13.24 0.11 9.67
C GLY A 99 14.65 -0.26 9.23
N ASP A 100 15.39 -0.89 10.14
CA ASP A 100 16.63 -1.56 9.79
C ASP A 100 16.29 -2.96 9.24
N PRO A 101 16.61 -3.27 7.98
CA PRO A 101 16.37 -4.59 7.39
C PRO A 101 17.01 -5.73 8.20
N GLU A 102 18.12 -5.47 8.88
CA GLU A 102 18.85 -6.47 9.68
C GLU A 102 18.14 -6.82 10.99
N LEU A 103 17.22 -5.95 11.45
CA LEU A 103 16.41 -6.15 12.65
C LEU A 103 15.02 -6.69 12.34
N TYR A 104 14.75 -7.10 11.10
CA TYR A 104 13.48 -7.76 10.75
C TYR A 104 13.49 -9.21 11.21
N VAL A 105 12.75 -9.51 12.29
CA VAL A 105 12.46 -10.90 12.70
C VAL A 105 11.04 -11.22 12.23
N PRO A 106 10.86 -11.96 11.12
CA PRO A 106 9.53 -12.43 10.73
C PRO A 106 8.99 -13.33 11.85
N SER A 107 7.74 -13.09 12.24
CA SER A 107 6.98 -13.90 13.20
C SER A 107 6.40 -15.15 12.53
#